data_AF-A0A645J034-F1
#
_entry.id   AF-A0A645J034-F1
#
_cell.length_a   1.000
_cell.length_b   1.000
_cell.length_c   1.000
_cell.angle_alpha   90.00
_cell.angle_beta   90.00
_cell.angle_gamma   90.00
#
_symmetry.space_group_name_H-M   'P 1'
#
loop_
_entity.id
_entity.type
_entity.pdbx_description
1 polymer ?
#
loop_
_entity_poly.entity_id
_entity_poly.type
_entity_poly.pdbx_seq_one_letter_code
_entity_poly.pdbx_strand_id
1 'polypeptide(L)'
;MAASGKPVNIKKGQFLAPADMKQVVLKAKEANGGADTIMVCERGASFGYNNLVSDMRSLAIMRDTGCPVVFDATHSVQLPGGQGTSSGGQREFVPVLARAAVAAGVAGVFMETHPCPEKAFSDGPNSWPLDRMASLLTTLVALDRAVKAAGFEEFKI
;
A
#
# COMPACT_ATOMS: atom_id res chain seq x y z
N MET A 1 14.80 -13.92 0.60
CA MET A 1 14.03 -13.02 1.48
C MET A 1 13.10 -13.79 2.41
N ALA A 2 12.11 -14.57 1.91
CA ALA A 2 11.17 -15.30 2.77
C ALA A 2 11.86 -16.28 3.76
N ALA A 3 12.90 -17.00 3.32
CA ALA A 3 13.70 -17.88 4.19
C ALA A 3 14.61 -17.16 5.21
N SER A 4 14.62 -15.82 5.27
CA SER A 4 15.57 -15.07 6.12
C SER A 4 15.17 -15.00 7.61
N GLY A 5 13.99 -15.53 7.97
CA GLY A 5 13.46 -15.46 9.33
C GLY A 5 12.94 -14.08 9.75
N LYS A 6 12.87 -13.11 8.83
CA LYS A 6 12.32 -11.77 9.06
C LYS A 6 10.94 -11.61 8.40
N PRO A 7 10.05 -10.77 8.95
CA PRO A 7 8.82 -10.38 8.26
C PRO A 7 9.09 -9.83 6.86
N VAL A 8 8.30 -10.27 5.89
CA VAL A 8 8.40 -9.85 4.48
C VAL A 8 7.12 -9.14 4.07
N ASN A 9 7.27 -7.92 3.58
CA ASN A 9 6.18 -7.17 2.95
C ASN A 9 6.33 -7.22 1.42
N ILE A 10 5.41 -7.91 0.73
CA ILE A 10 5.50 -8.11 -0.71
C ILE A 10 4.66 -7.04 -1.42
N LYS A 11 5.32 -6.10 -2.09
CA LYS A 11 4.67 -5.11 -2.95
C LYS A 11 4.06 -5.81 -4.17
N LYS A 12 2.75 -5.66 -4.38
CA LYS A 12 2.07 -6.14 -5.58
C LYS A 12 2.66 -5.43 -6.81
N GLY A 13 3.04 -6.21 -7.83
CA GLY A 13 3.50 -5.66 -9.10
C GLY A 13 2.41 -4.80 -9.75
N GLN A 14 2.80 -3.70 -10.41
CA GLN A 14 1.87 -2.81 -11.11
C GLN A 14 1.11 -3.53 -12.25
N PHE A 15 1.67 -4.65 -12.72
CA PHE A 15 1.11 -5.51 -13.77
C PHE A 15 0.28 -6.69 -13.23
N LEU A 16 0.21 -6.89 -11.91
CA LEU A 16 -0.50 -8.03 -11.32
C LEU A 16 -1.93 -7.67 -10.92
N ALA A 17 -2.84 -8.59 -11.21
CA ALA A 17 -4.16 -8.57 -10.59
C ALA A 17 -4.03 -8.94 -9.09
N PRO A 18 -4.94 -8.45 -8.22
CA PRO A 18 -4.88 -8.75 -6.80
C PRO A 18 -5.02 -10.24 -6.47
N ALA A 19 -5.81 -10.99 -7.23
CA ALA A 19 -6.00 -12.44 -7.02
C ALA A 19 -4.71 -13.24 -7.25
N ASP A 20 -3.82 -12.78 -8.13
CA ASP A 20 -2.56 -13.46 -8.44
C ASP A 20 -1.56 -13.41 -7.27
N MET A 21 -1.76 -12.49 -6.31
CA MET A 21 -0.94 -12.42 -5.10
C MET A 21 -1.05 -13.69 -4.25
N LYS A 22 -2.11 -14.50 -4.40
CA LYS A 22 -2.22 -15.81 -3.75
C LYS A 22 -1.04 -16.72 -4.10
N GLN A 23 -0.65 -16.78 -5.38
CA GLN A 23 0.47 -17.61 -5.82
C GLN A 23 1.81 -17.07 -5.33
N VAL A 24 1.94 -15.74 -5.25
CA VAL A 24 3.13 -15.08 -4.69
C VAL A 24 3.30 -15.42 -3.21
N VAL A 25 2.22 -15.36 -2.44
CA VAL A 25 2.20 -15.71 -1.01
C VAL A 25 2.48 -17.20 -0.80
N LEU A 26 1.91 -18.09 -1.62
CA LEU A 26 2.17 -19.53 -1.52
C LEU A 26 3.66 -19.86 -1.65
N LYS A 27 4.34 -19.29 -2.67
CA LYS A 27 5.79 -19.45 -2.84
C LYS A 27 6.59 -18.90 -1.66
N ALA A 28 6.17 -17.75 -1.11
CA ALA A 28 6.82 -17.16 0.05
C ALA A 28 6.66 -18.04 1.31
N LYS A 29 5.45 -18.59 1.53
CA LYS A 29 5.16 -19.49 2.64
C LYS A 29 5.89 -20.84 2.50
N GLU A 30 5.97 -21.39 1.30
CA GLU A 30 6.77 -22.59 1.05
C GLU A 30 8.25 -22.34 1.39
N ALA A 31 8.80 -21.22 0.92
CA ALA A 31 10.20 -20.87 1.17
C ALA A 31 10.53 -20.55 2.64
N ASN A 32 9.54 -20.17 3.47
CA ASN A 32 9.75 -19.87 4.89
C ASN A 32 9.25 -20.97 5.84
N GLY A 33 8.86 -22.14 5.31
CA GLY A 33 8.35 -23.25 6.11
C GLY A 33 6.97 -23.02 6.73
N GLY A 34 6.15 -22.15 6.13
CA GLY A 34 4.79 -21.85 6.58
C GLY A 34 4.71 -20.82 7.71
N ALA A 35 5.79 -20.12 8.04
CA ALA A 35 5.80 -19.13 9.10
C ALA A 35 4.88 -17.93 8.78
N ASP A 36 4.13 -17.47 9.78
CA ASP A 36 3.20 -16.34 9.67
C ASP A 36 3.93 -14.99 9.73
N THR A 37 4.71 -14.72 8.68
CA THR A 37 5.63 -13.58 8.58
C THR A 37 5.48 -12.82 7.26
N ILE A 38 4.42 -13.09 6.50
CA ILE A 38 4.20 -12.54 5.16
C ILE A 38 3.07 -11.53 5.18
N MET A 39 3.33 -10.33 4.67
CA MET A 39 2.35 -9.28 4.37
C MET A 39 2.31 -9.03 2.86
N VAL A 40 1.19 -8.52 2.37
CA VAL A 40 1.02 -8.09 0.97
C VAL A 40 0.70 -6.61 0.93
N CYS A 41 1.22 -5.90 -0.08
CA CYS A 41 1.13 -4.45 -0.12
C CYS A 41 0.66 -3.92 -1.48
N GLU A 42 -0.48 -3.23 -1.47
CA GLU A 42 -0.97 -2.47 -2.63
C GLU A 42 -0.12 -1.23 -2.85
N ARG A 43 0.18 -0.90 -4.11
CA ARG A 43 0.93 0.30 -4.52
C ARG A 43 0.48 0.87 -5.86
N GLY A 44 -0.73 0.55 -6.30
CA GLY A 44 -1.29 0.92 -7.60
C GLY A 44 -1.04 -0.12 -8.69
N ALA A 45 -1.90 -0.12 -9.70
CA ALA A 45 -1.77 -0.88 -10.95
C ALA A 45 -1.60 0.07 -12.14
N SER A 46 -0.89 -0.38 -13.17
CA SER A 46 -0.68 0.40 -14.40
C SER A 46 -2.01 0.79 -15.04
N PHE A 47 -2.19 2.09 -15.32
CA PHE A 47 -3.40 2.61 -15.92
C PHE A 47 -3.06 3.48 -17.13
N GLY A 48 -2.93 2.83 -18.29
CA GLY A 48 -2.34 3.47 -19.46
C GLY A 48 -0.84 3.76 -19.25
N TYR A 49 -0.34 4.79 -19.92
CA TYR A 49 1.07 5.18 -19.83
C TYR A 49 1.31 6.20 -18.71
N ASN A 50 2.42 6.04 -18.00
CA ASN A 50 2.92 6.97 -16.98
C ASN A 50 1.95 7.27 -15.83
N ASN A 51 0.99 6.38 -15.57
CA ASN A 51 -0.01 6.59 -14.54
C ASN A 51 -0.39 5.28 -13.83
N LEU A 52 -0.89 5.44 -12.61
CA LEU A 52 -1.34 4.35 -11.75
C LEU A 52 -2.76 4.61 -11.24
N VAL A 53 -3.52 3.54 -11.05
CA VAL A 53 -4.81 3.57 -10.36
C VAL A 53 -4.78 2.61 -9.18
N SER A 54 -5.36 3.02 -8.06
CA SER A 54 -5.56 2.17 -6.90
C SER A 54 -6.99 1.65 -6.89
N ASP A 55 -7.16 0.38 -7.28
CA ASP A 55 -8.45 -0.31 -7.18
C ASP A 55 -8.71 -0.70 -5.72
N MET A 56 -9.62 -0.01 -5.03
CA MET A 56 -9.90 -0.29 -3.60
C MET A 56 -10.44 -1.72 -3.37
N ARG A 57 -11.00 -2.38 -4.39
CA ARG A 57 -11.43 -3.79 -4.30
C ARG A 57 -10.23 -4.71 -4.09
N SER A 58 -9.04 -4.32 -4.55
CA SER A 58 -7.81 -5.09 -4.40
C SER A 58 -7.49 -5.36 -2.94
N LEU A 59 -7.81 -4.42 -2.05
CA LEU A 59 -7.56 -4.51 -0.63
C LEU A 59 -8.38 -5.63 0.01
N ALA A 60 -9.65 -5.74 -0.38
CA ALA A 60 -10.52 -6.83 0.05
C ALA A 60 -10.09 -8.17 -0.57
N ILE A 61 -9.85 -8.22 -1.90
CA ILE A 61 -9.44 -9.45 -2.60
C ILE A 61 -8.12 -10.02 -2.03
N MET A 62 -7.14 -9.16 -1.72
CA MET A 62 -5.87 -9.63 -1.18
C MET A 62 -5.97 -10.20 0.24
N ARG A 63 -7.08 -10.00 0.97
CA ARG A 63 -7.30 -10.67 2.26
C ARG A 63 -7.42 -12.19 2.10
N ASP A 64 -7.87 -12.67 0.94
CA ASP A 64 -7.99 -14.10 0.62
C ASP A 64 -6.64 -14.83 0.58
N THR A 65 -5.53 -14.08 0.60
CA THR A 65 -4.19 -14.65 0.79
C THR A 65 -3.95 -15.14 2.22
N GLY A 66 -4.79 -14.73 3.18
CA GLY A 66 -4.61 -14.97 4.61
C GLY A 66 -3.42 -14.22 5.18
N CYS A 67 -2.99 -13.12 4.55
CA CYS A 67 -1.88 -12.27 4.99
C CYS A 67 -2.38 -10.85 5.32
N PRO A 68 -1.73 -10.12 6.25
CA PRO A 68 -2.04 -8.72 6.47
C PRO A 68 -1.84 -7.90 5.19
N VAL A 69 -2.85 -7.08 4.86
CA VAL A 69 -2.83 -6.21 3.68
C VAL A 69 -2.40 -4.81 4.08
N VAL A 70 -1.35 -4.31 3.45
CA VAL A 70 -0.79 -2.96 3.63
C VAL A 70 -1.12 -2.11 2.42
N PHE A 71 -1.42 -0.82 2.60
CA PHE A 71 -1.55 0.12 1.49
C PHE A 71 -0.38 1.10 1.47
N ASP A 72 0.34 1.16 0.35
CA ASP A 72 1.40 2.13 0.10
C ASP A 72 0.81 3.44 -0.43
N ALA A 73 0.68 4.43 0.44
CA ALA A 73 0.02 5.68 0.10
C ALA A 73 0.85 6.58 -0.82
N THR A 74 2.18 6.49 -0.77
CA THR A 74 3.08 7.37 -1.54
C THR A 74 3.35 6.82 -2.94
N HIS A 75 3.61 5.52 -3.08
CA HIS A 75 3.88 4.95 -4.40
C HIS A 75 2.61 4.76 -5.25
N SER A 76 1.43 4.76 -4.62
CA SER A 76 0.14 4.72 -5.30
C SER A 76 -0.20 6.03 -6.05
N VAL A 77 0.48 7.14 -5.72
CA VAL A 77 0.33 8.44 -6.41
C VAL A 77 1.49 8.75 -7.35
N GLN A 78 2.38 7.78 -7.57
CA GLN A 78 3.53 7.94 -8.46
C GLN A 78 3.06 8.03 -9.92
N LEU A 79 3.77 8.84 -10.71
CA LEU A 79 3.66 8.88 -12.17
C LEU A 79 4.92 8.25 -12.76
N PRO A 80 4.92 6.94 -13.09
CA PRO A 80 6.12 6.21 -13.49
C PRO A 80 6.75 6.82 -14.75
N GLY A 81 8.00 7.24 -14.67
CA GLY A 81 8.70 7.92 -15.79
C GLY A 81 8.10 9.27 -16.20
N GLY A 82 7.19 9.85 -15.40
CA GLY A 82 6.46 11.08 -15.73
C GLY A 82 7.32 12.35 -15.85
N GLN A 83 8.60 12.29 -15.45
CA GLN A 83 9.58 13.38 -15.62
C GLN A 83 10.68 13.04 -16.64
N GLY A 84 10.51 11.98 -17.44
CA GLY A 84 11.48 11.53 -18.43
C GLY A 84 12.67 10.79 -17.84
N THR A 85 13.47 11.44 -16.98
CA THR A 85 14.66 10.84 -16.33
C THR A 85 14.39 10.26 -14.94
N SER A 86 13.24 10.58 -14.36
CA SER A 86 12.78 10.14 -13.04
C SER A 86 11.26 9.93 -13.01
N SER A 87 10.78 9.28 -11.96
CA SER A 87 9.35 9.23 -11.67
C SER A 87 8.87 10.59 -11.14
N GLY A 88 7.67 11.00 -11.57
CA GLY A 88 6.95 12.09 -10.92
C GLY A 88 6.01 11.58 -9.83
N GLY A 89 5.10 12.46 -9.43
CA GLY A 89 3.83 12.07 -8.85
C GLY A 89 3.19 13.15 -7.99
N GLN A 90 2.10 12.76 -7.32
CA GLN A 90 1.04 13.69 -6.92
C GLN A 90 0.74 13.56 -5.43
N ARG A 91 1.68 14.00 -4.58
CA ARG A 91 1.55 13.90 -3.12
C ARG A 91 0.27 14.51 -2.56
N GLU A 92 -0.34 15.46 -3.26
CA GLU A 92 -1.62 16.05 -2.89
C GLU A 92 -2.73 14.99 -2.74
N PHE A 93 -2.59 13.83 -3.39
CA PHE A 93 -3.52 12.72 -3.30
C PHE A 93 -3.17 11.68 -2.21
N VAL A 94 -2.02 11.78 -1.54
CA VAL A 94 -1.64 10.87 -0.45
C VAL A 94 -2.70 10.84 0.66
N PRO A 95 -3.21 11.97 1.18
CA PRO A 95 -4.20 11.95 2.25
C PRO A 95 -5.53 11.31 1.85
N VAL A 96 -5.99 11.53 0.61
CA VAL A 96 -7.29 11.00 0.17
C VAL A 96 -7.21 9.49 -0.06
N LEU A 97 -6.15 8.99 -0.70
CA LEU A 97 -5.96 7.56 -0.91
C LEU A 97 -5.67 6.81 0.40
N ALA A 98 -4.90 7.40 1.31
CA ALA A 98 -4.67 6.81 2.63
C ALA A 98 -5.98 6.67 3.43
N ARG A 99 -6.84 7.70 3.43
CA ARG A 99 -8.17 7.62 4.07
C ARG A 99 -9.04 6.55 3.42
N ALA A 100 -9.07 6.47 2.09
CA ALA A 100 -9.84 5.46 1.37
C ALA A 100 -9.38 4.04 1.73
N ALA A 101 -8.07 3.79 1.76
CA ALA A 101 -7.52 2.49 2.12
C ALA A 101 -7.80 2.10 3.58
N VAL A 102 -7.68 3.04 4.53
CA VAL A 102 -8.01 2.79 5.93
C VAL A 102 -9.50 2.53 6.10
N ALA A 103 -10.35 3.32 5.44
CA ALA A 103 -11.81 3.11 5.44
C ALA A 103 -12.22 1.79 4.77
N ALA A 104 -11.43 1.31 3.80
CA ALA A 104 -11.62 -0.02 3.22
C ALA A 104 -11.20 -1.15 4.18
N GLY A 105 -10.42 -0.87 5.23
CA GLY A 105 -10.06 -1.84 6.27
C GLY A 105 -8.74 -2.57 6.04
N VAL A 106 -7.63 -1.85 5.88
CA VAL A 106 -6.28 -2.44 5.77
C VAL A 106 -5.65 -2.75 7.13
N ALA A 107 -4.65 -3.64 7.15
CA ALA A 107 -3.87 -3.94 8.34
C ALA A 107 -2.80 -2.87 8.65
N GLY A 108 -2.38 -2.11 7.64
CA GLY A 108 -1.43 -1.03 7.81
C GLY A 108 -1.35 -0.10 6.61
N VAL A 109 -0.69 1.04 6.81
CA VAL A 109 -0.35 2.00 5.77
C VAL A 109 1.17 2.12 5.71
N PHE A 110 1.73 2.05 4.51
CA PHE A 110 3.11 2.42 4.22
C PHE A 110 3.11 3.84 3.64
N MET A 111 4.03 4.68 4.12
CA MET A 111 4.13 6.07 3.68
C MET A 111 5.57 6.55 3.83
N GLU A 112 6.12 7.11 2.76
CA GLU A 112 7.41 7.80 2.81
C GLU A 112 7.22 9.27 3.19
N THR A 113 8.22 9.81 3.88
CA THR A 113 8.18 11.19 4.34
C THR A 113 9.56 11.82 4.30
N HIS A 114 9.58 13.15 4.14
CA HIS A 114 10.82 13.92 4.16
C HIS A 114 10.55 15.30 4.76
N PRO A 115 11.51 15.90 5.51
CA PRO A 115 11.35 17.26 6.04
C PRO A 115 11.19 18.32 4.95
N CYS A 116 11.76 18.07 3.77
CA CYS A 116 11.82 19.00 2.64
C CYS A 116 11.72 18.18 1.34
N PRO A 117 10.56 17.58 1.00
CA PRO A 117 10.45 16.56 -0.05
C PRO A 117 11.06 16.92 -1.42
N GLU A 118 11.10 18.20 -1.76
CA GLU A 118 11.75 18.77 -2.94
C GLU A 118 13.28 18.58 -2.98
N LYS A 119 13.91 18.33 -1.83
CA LYS A 119 15.34 18.01 -1.70
C LYS A 119 15.61 16.52 -1.52
N ALA A 120 14.58 15.67 -1.56
CA ALA A 120 14.77 14.23 -1.43
C ALA A 120 15.51 13.68 -2.65
N PHE A 121 16.46 12.76 -2.43
CA PHE A 121 17.26 12.16 -3.50
C PHE A 121 16.47 11.14 -4.34
N SER A 122 15.34 10.65 -3.83
CA SER A 122 14.44 9.75 -4.53
C SER A 122 13.02 9.98 -4.05
N ASP A 123 12.05 9.73 -4.94
CA ASP A 123 10.61 9.80 -4.69
C ASP A 123 10.11 11.06 -3.95
N GLY A 124 10.86 12.16 -4.07
CA GLY A 124 10.51 13.47 -3.55
C GLY A 124 9.09 13.90 -3.95
N PRO A 125 8.69 13.84 -5.24
CA PRO A 125 7.35 14.20 -5.68
C PRO A 125 6.21 13.50 -4.92
N ASN A 126 6.44 12.26 -4.45
CA ASN A 126 5.46 11.42 -3.77
C ASN A 126 5.56 11.46 -2.24
N SER A 127 6.70 11.90 -1.70
CA SER A 127 6.97 11.94 -0.27
C SER A 127 6.06 12.92 0.46
N TRP A 128 5.47 12.48 1.57
CA TRP A 128 4.63 13.33 2.41
C TRP A 128 5.49 14.26 3.29
N PRO A 129 5.14 15.56 3.46
CA PRO A 129 5.88 16.45 4.36
C PRO A 129 5.84 15.96 5.82
N LEU A 130 7.01 15.84 6.45
CA LEU A 130 7.16 15.25 7.78
C LEU A 130 6.37 16.00 8.87
N ASP A 131 6.39 17.32 8.82
CA ASP A 131 5.66 18.21 9.72
C ASP A 131 4.13 18.00 9.67
N ARG A 132 3.62 17.48 8.54
CA ARG A 132 2.19 17.19 8.36
C ARG A 132 1.80 15.77 8.75
N MET A 133 2.75 14.90 9.07
CA MET A 133 2.51 13.48 9.36
C MET A 133 1.53 13.28 10.52
N ALA A 134 1.74 13.97 11.65
CA ALA A 134 0.92 13.81 12.86
C ALA A 134 -0.57 14.10 12.60
N SER A 135 -0.87 15.15 11.83
CA SER A 135 -2.25 15.54 11.50
C SER A 135 -2.95 14.47 10.65
N LEU A 136 -2.23 13.89 9.68
CA LEU A 136 -2.76 12.84 8.82
C LEU A 136 -2.98 11.56 9.62
N LEU A 137 -1.98 11.10 10.38
CA LEU A 137 -2.07 9.88 11.20
C LEU A 137 -3.20 9.95 12.22
N THR A 138 -3.43 11.11 12.83
CA THR A 138 -4.56 11.31 13.76
C THR A 138 -5.90 10.98 13.10
N THR A 139 -6.10 11.45 11.87
CA THR A 139 -7.30 11.16 11.09
C THR A 139 -7.39 9.68 10.71
N LEU A 140 -6.27 9.10 10.27
CA LEU A 140 -6.22 7.69 9.87
C LEU A 140 -6.54 6.76 11.05
N VAL A 141 -5.96 6.99 12.23
CA VAL A 141 -6.25 6.18 13.44
C VAL A 141 -7.72 6.28 13.84
N ALA A 142 -8.35 7.46 13.73
CA ALA A 142 -9.76 7.61 14.03
C ALA A 142 -10.66 6.80 13.06
N LEU A 143 -10.37 6.86 11.76
CA LEU A 143 -11.07 6.06 10.74
C LEU A 143 -10.86 4.56 10.97
N ASP A 144 -9.63 4.16 11.28
CA ASP A 144 -9.27 2.76 11.49
C ASP A 144 -10.10 2.12 12.61
N ARG A 145 -10.18 2.81 13.75
CA ARG A 145 -10.97 2.37 14.91
C ARG A 145 -12.45 2.28 14.57
N ALA A 146 -12.99 3.28 13.86
CA ALA A 146 -14.40 3.31 13.51
C ALA A 146 -14.78 2.15 12.57
N VAL A 147 -14.00 1.95 11.51
CA VAL A 147 -14.26 0.92 10.49
C VAL A 147 -14.08 -0.50 11.05
N LYS A 148 -13.11 -0.71 11.95
CA LYS A 148 -12.86 -2.04 12.53
C LYS A 148 -13.78 -2.40 13.70
N ALA A 149 -14.56 -1.47 14.24
CA ALA A 149 -15.36 -1.70 15.46
C ALA A 149 -16.44 -2.78 15.32
N ALA A 150 -17.03 -2.93 14.13
CA ALA A 150 -18.16 -3.85 13.87
C ALA A 150 -17.79 -5.04 12.95
N GLY A 151 -16.52 -5.16 12.55
CA GLY A 151 -16.12 -6.06 11.46
C GLY A 151 -16.57 -5.56 10.08
N PHE A 152 -16.42 -6.40 9.06
CA PHE A 152 -16.73 -6.05 7.67
C PHE A 152 -17.97 -6.80 7.16
N GLU A 153 -18.91 -6.08 6.54
CA GLU A 153 -20.18 -6.67 6.05
C GLU A 153 -19.94 -7.67 4.92
N GLU A 154 -18.93 -7.44 4.08
CA GLU A 154 -18.59 -8.36 2.98
C GLU A 154 -18.15 -9.76 3.46
N PHE A 155 -17.86 -9.96 4.76
CA PHE A 155 -17.58 -11.28 5.33
C PHE A 155 -18.83 -12.10 5.66
N LYS A 156 -20.02 -11.50 5.55
CA LYS A 156 -21.31 -12.16 5.84
C LYS A 156 -22.03 -12.66 4.59
N ILE A 157 -21.46 -12.40 3.41
CA ILE A 157 -21.99 -12.77 2.09
C ILE A 157 -21.27 -14.04 1.63
#